data_AF-A0A9W7D0X0-F1
#
_entry.id   AF-A0A9W7D0X0-F1
#
_cell.length_a   1.000
_cell.length_b   1.000
_cell.length_c   1.000
_cell.angle_alpha   90.00
_cell.angle_beta   90.00
_cell.angle_gamma   90.00
#
_symmetry.space_group_name_H-M   'P 1'
#
loop_
_entity.id
_entity.type
_entity.pdbx_description
1 polymer ?
#
loop_
_entity_poly.entity_id
_entity_poly.type
_entity_poly.pdbx_seq_one_letter_code
_entity_poly.pdbx_strand_id
1 'polypeptide(L)'
;MVASRHVHWMAARIPEAKTLLIDLSAPFGWSGLPPFYSAFGRAITWLVQQNSPHTVSASEDNEAFWGFEWVDDHLLIEVDMEDRLQLAEATLRHAMLAILGPRAINEENFSQWETRLYALGLTCDTANRTVSMPVDKIAKALDRVRKLKQSKTVTKSDWQTLLGS
;
A
#
# COMPACT_ATOMS: atom_id res chain seq x y z
N MET A 1 -17.98 -9.75 13.53
CA MET A 1 -17.85 -9.26 12.14
C MET A 1 -19.26 -9.06 11.58
N VAL A 2 -19.70 -7.81 11.41
CA VAL A 2 -21.06 -7.51 10.94
C VAL A 2 -21.13 -7.84 9.45
N ALA A 3 -22.07 -8.69 9.05
CA ALA A 3 -22.20 -9.11 7.65
C ALA A 3 -22.51 -7.90 6.75
N SER A 4 -21.89 -7.85 5.57
CA SER A 4 -22.05 -6.77 4.56
C SER A 4 -23.52 -6.42 4.24
N ARG A 5 -24.45 -7.34 4.46
CA ARG A 5 -25.91 -7.13 4.32
C ARG A 5 -26.53 -6.13 5.29
N HIS A 6 -25.85 -5.78 6.39
CA HIS A 6 -26.35 -4.83 7.38
C HIS A 6 -25.69 -3.45 7.29
N VAL A 7 -24.72 -3.28 6.39
CA VAL A 7 -23.99 -2.03 6.19
C VAL A 7 -24.63 -1.29 5.03
N HIS A 8 -25.37 -0.23 5.34
CA HIS A 8 -25.93 0.70 4.35
C HIS A 8 -25.31 2.07 4.62
N TRP A 9 -24.33 2.45 3.78
CA TRP A 9 -23.48 3.63 4.01
C TRP A 9 -22.72 3.56 5.34
N MET A 10 -22.22 4.69 5.86
CA MET A 10 -21.46 4.78 7.13
C MET A 10 -22.33 4.47 8.37
N ALA A 11 -23.31 3.56 8.26
CA ALA A 11 -24.17 3.15 9.34
C ALA A 11 -24.57 1.67 9.20
N ALA A 12 -24.82 1.04 10.34
CA ALA A 12 -25.36 -0.31 10.42
C ALA A 12 -26.48 -0.36 11.45
N ARG A 13 -27.54 -1.09 11.12
CA ARG A 13 -28.61 -1.38 12.07
C ARG A 13 -28.50 -2.82 12.52
N ILE A 14 -28.54 -3.05 13.83
CA ILE A 14 -28.60 -4.39 14.44
C ILE A 14 -29.99 -4.53 15.07
N PRO A 15 -30.96 -5.13 14.36
CA PRO A 15 -32.34 -5.22 14.81
C PRO A 15 -32.50 -5.92 16.16
N GLU A 16 -31.75 -7.00 16.37
CA GLU A 16 -31.82 -7.85 17.57
C GLU A 16 -31.39 -7.08 18.82
N ALA A 17 -30.44 -6.14 18.67
CA ALA A 17 -29.92 -5.29 19.73
C ALA A 17 -30.61 -3.93 19.80
N LYS A 18 -31.62 -3.65 18.94
CA LYS A 18 -32.27 -2.33 18.79
C LYS A 18 -31.27 -1.17 18.69
N THR A 19 -30.13 -1.40 18.05
CA THR A 19 -29.00 -0.47 18.01
C THR A 19 -28.76 0.04 16.60
N LEU A 20 -28.46 1.34 16.49
CA LEU A 20 -27.96 1.99 15.28
C LEU A 20 -26.49 2.36 15.52
N LEU A 21 -25.60 1.79 14.72
CA LEU A 21 -24.19 2.18 14.65
C LEU A 21 -24.05 3.21 13.53
N ILE A 22 -23.37 4.31 13.80
CA ILE A 22 -22.93 5.28 12.78
C ILE A 22 -21.42 5.34 12.89
N ASP A 23 -20.73 5.02 11.79
CA ASP A 23 -19.30 5.22 11.70
C ASP A 23 -19.02 6.68 11.36
N LEU A 24 -18.23 7.34 12.20
CA LEU A 24 -17.76 8.70 11.97
C LEU A 24 -16.45 8.73 11.18
N SER A 25 -15.94 7.55 10.83
CA SER A 25 -14.78 7.31 10.00
C SER A 25 -15.17 6.43 8.81
N ALA A 26 -14.26 6.30 7.85
CA ALA A 26 -14.50 5.46 6.69
C ALA A 26 -14.37 3.98 7.10
N PRO A 27 -15.46 3.18 7.04
CA PRO A 27 -15.49 1.86 7.65
C PRO A 27 -14.74 0.81 6.81
N PHE A 28 -14.19 -0.20 7.48
CA PHE A 28 -13.66 -1.39 6.82
C PHE A 28 -14.76 -2.10 6.00
N GLY A 29 -14.39 -2.51 4.79
CA GLY A 29 -15.32 -3.20 3.87
C GLY A 29 -16.18 -2.25 3.02
N TRP A 30 -16.09 -0.92 3.21
CA TRP A 30 -16.66 0.01 2.25
C TRP A 30 -15.84 0.02 0.96
N SER A 31 -16.48 -0.28 -0.17
CA SER A 31 -15.82 -0.34 -1.48
C SER A 31 -15.24 1.01 -1.94
N GLY A 32 -15.73 2.13 -1.39
CA GLY A 32 -15.19 3.46 -1.65
C GLY A 32 -13.96 3.81 -0.80
N LEU A 33 -13.61 3.00 0.20
CA LEU A 33 -12.50 3.31 1.11
C LEU A 33 -11.14 3.37 0.39
N PRO A 34 -10.73 2.39 -0.44
CA PRO A 34 -9.43 2.46 -1.10
C PRO A 34 -9.23 3.70 -2.00
N PRO A 35 -10.14 4.04 -2.93
CA PRO A 35 -9.96 5.24 -3.74
C PRO A 35 -10.06 6.52 -2.89
N PHE A 36 -10.87 6.55 -1.82
CA PHE A 36 -10.92 7.67 -0.89
C PHE A 36 -9.57 7.87 -0.17
N TYR A 37 -8.97 6.79 0.35
CA TYR A 37 -7.69 6.86 1.05
C TYR A 37 -6.53 7.23 0.12
N SER A 38 -6.60 6.85 -1.16
CA SER A 38 -5.56 7.16 -2.15
C SER A 38 -5.25 8.65 -2.30
N ALA A 39 -6.22 9.53 -1.97
CA ALA A 39 -5.98 10.97 -1.95
C ALA A 39 -4.95 11.37 -0.87
N PHE A 40 -4.99 10.72 0.30
CA PHE A 40 -4.07 10.99 1.40
C PHE A 40 -2.69 10.41 1.11
N GLY A 41 -2.60 9.16 0.62
CA GLY A 41 -1.32 8.57 0.21
C GLY A 41 -0.61 9.38 -0.87
N ARG A 42 -1.38 9.90 -1.85
CA ARG A 42 -0.84 10.81 -2.88
C ARG A 42 -0.37 12.12 -2.29
N ALA A 43 -1.10 12.72 -1.35
CA ALA A 43 -0.70 13.96 -0.71
C ALA A 43 0.60 13.80 0.11
N ILE A 44 0.77 12.66 0.80
CA ILE A 44 1.99 12.32 1.53
C ILE A 44 3.16 12.19 0.56
N THR A 45 3.03 11.37 -0.48
CA THR A 45 4.11 11.15 -1.45
C THR A 45 4.45 12.41 -2.23
N TRP A 46 3.44 13.23 -2.56
CA TRP A 46 3.67 14.54 -3.16
C TRP A 46 4.52 15.43 -2.23
N LEU A 47 4.22 15.50 -0.92
CA LEU A 47 5.03 16.27 0.02
C LEU A 47 6.47 15.76 0.09
N VAL A 48 6.68 14.44 0.08
CA VAL A 48 8.03 13.86 0.05
C VAL A 48 8.78 14.31 -1.21
N GLN A 49 8.15 14.20 -2.38
CA GLN A 49 8.75 14.55 -3.67
C GLN A 49 8.98 16.06 -3.87
N GLN A 50 8.38 16.93 -3.04
CA GLN A 50 8.68 18.37 -3.04
C GLN A 50 9.91 18.73 -2.20
N ASN A 51 10.51 17.76 -1.51
CA ASN A 51 11.68 17.97 -0.66
C ASN A 51 12.91 17.27 -1.23
N SER A 52 14.07 17.74 -0.80
CA SER A 52 15.39 17.17 -1.05
C SER A 52 16.21 17.28 0.25
N PRO A 53 17.39 16.64 0.36
CA PRO A 53 18.27 16.86 1.51
C PRO A 53 18.53 18.34 1.78
N HIS A 54 18.69 19.17 0.75
CA HIS A 54 18.86 20.62 0.89
C HIS A 54 17.68 21.34 1.55
N THR A 55 16.44 20.87 1.35
CA THR A 55 15.26 21.54 1.94
C THR A 55 14.99 21.11 3.38
N VAL A 56 15.56 19.99 3.83
CA VAL A 56 15.29 19.41 5.16
C VAL A 56 16.52 19.32 6.06
N SER A 57 17.71 19.69 5.56
CA SER A 57 18.98 19.64 6.28
C SER A 57 19.93 20.76 5.81
N ALA A 58 21.18 20.73 6.26
CA ALA A 58 22.24 21.64 5.79
C ALA A 58 23.00 21.13 4.54
N SER A 59 22.50 20.07 3.89
CA SER A 59 23.10 19.51 2.67
C SER A 59 23.02 20.45 1.47
N GLU A 60 23.96 20.32 0.53
CA GLU A 60 23.92 20.99 -0.78
C GLU A 60 23.18 20.15 -1.85
N ASP A 61 22.80 18.91 -1.51
CA ASP A 61 22.08 18.01 -2.41
C ASP A 61 20.64 18.50 -2.65
N ASN A 62 20.43 19.02 -3.86
CA ASN A 62 19.16 19.56 -4.33
C ASN A 62 18.30 18.53 -5.08
N GLU A 63 18.75 17.28 -5.21
CA GLU A 63 17.98 16.24 -5.87
C GLU A 63 16.79 15.84 -5.01
N ALA A 64 15.58 16.00 -5.55
CA ALA A 64 14.35 15.68 -4.85
C ALA A 64 14.29 14.22 -4.45
N PHE A 65 13.59 13.92 -3.34
CA PHE A 65 13.36 12.54 -2.94
C PHE A 65 12.42 11.84 -3.92
N TRP A 66 12.69 10.56 -4.18
CA TRP A 66 11.84 9.70 -4.97
C TRP A 66 10.91 8.90 -4.07
N GLY A 67 9.63 8.88 -4.44
CA GLY A 67 8.62 8.07 -3.77
C GLY A 67 7.52 7.62 -4.72
N PHE A 68 6.89 6.49 -4.41
CA PHE A 68 5.73 5.97 -5.11
C PHE A 68 4.69 5.49 -4.11
N GLU A 69 3.43 5.86 -4.33
CA GLU A 69 2.30 5.42 -3.51
C GLU A 69 1.39 4.42 -4.22
N TRP A 70 0.86 3.49 -3.43
CA TRP A 70 -0.33 2.73 -3.80
C TRP A 70 -1.30 2.66 -2.63
N VAL A 71 -2.34 3.51 -2.68
CA VAL A 71 -3.31 3.67 -1.59
C VAL A 71 -2.63 4.13 -0.30
N ASP A 72 -2.27 3.21 0.58
CA ASP A 72 -1.60 3.41 1.87
C ASP A 72 -0.14 2.94 1.88
N ASP A 73 0.27 2.13 0.90
CA ASP A 73 1.66 1.69 0.74
C ASP A 73 2.51 2.83 0.17
N HIS A 74 3.65 3.12 0.80
CA HIS A 74 4.62 4.13 0.36
C HIS A 74 5.96 3.45 0.14
N LEU A 75 6.48 3.55 -1.09
CA LEU A 75 7.78 3.01 -1.47
C LEU A 75 8.74 4.16 -1.73
N LEU A 76 9.87 4.18 -1.02
CA LEU A 76 10.98 5.09 -1.28
C LEU A 76 12.13 4.33 -1.94
N ILE A 77 12.82 4.99 -2.86
CA ILE A 77 14.01 4.46 -3.52
C ILE A 77 15.01 5.59 -3.58
N GLU A 78 16.16 5.42 -2.92
CA GLU A 78 17.16 6.45 -2.82
C GLU A 78 18.56 5.87 -3.01
N VAL A 79 19.49 6.76 -3.40
CA VAL A 79 20.92 6.44 -3.41
C VAL A 79 21.42 6.47 -1.97
N ASP A 80 22.12 5.43 -1.55
CA ASP A 80 22.79 5.38 -0.25
C ASP A 80 24.03 6.28 -0.28
N MET A 81 23.80 7.57 -0.01
CA MET A 81 24.80 8.62 0.03
C MET A 81 24.56 9.47 1.27
N GLU A 82 25.59 9.58 2.11
CA GLU A 82 25.58 10.40 3.33
C GLU A 82 24.35 10.11 4.21
N ASP A 83 23.51 11.10 4.48
CA ASP A 83 22.30 11.00 5.30
C ASP A 83 21.00 10.94 4.49
N ARG A 84 21.10 10.76 3.16
CA ARG A 84 19.96 10.85 2.24
C ARG A 84 18.84 9.86 2.58
N LEU A 85 19.19 8.61 2.92
CA LEU A 85 18.19 7.59 3.30
C LEU A 85 17.43 8.00 4.57
N GLN A 86 18.14 8.51 5.57
CA GLN A 86 17.58 8.92 6.85
C GLN A 86 16.71 10.17 6.68
N LEU A 87 17.14 11.12 5.84
CA LEU A 87 16.37 12.33 5.53
C LEU A 87 15.10 11.99 4.72
N ALA A 88 15.17 11.06 3.78
CA ALA A 88 14.00 10.60 3.03
C ALA A 88 12.98 9.92 3.95
N GLU A 89 13.44 9.03 4.84
CA GLU A 89 12.58 8.38 5.83
C GLU A 89 11.94 9.39 6.80
N ALA A 90 12.74 10.32 7.33
CA ALA A 90 12.24 11.38 8.22
C ALA A 90 11.21 12.27 7.50
N THR A 91 11.46 12.61 6.24
CA THR A 91 10.54 13.40 5.41
C THR A 91 9.22 12.68 5.21
N LEU A 92 9.24 11.37 4.93
CA LEU A 92 8.03 10.55 4.85
C LEU A 92 7.24 10.57 6.17
N ARG A 93 7.93 10.37 7.31
CA ARG A 93 7.30 10.42 8.63
C ARG A 93 6.66 11.78 8.90
N HIS A 94 7.35 12.88 8.57
CA HIS A 94 6.79 14.23 8.71
C HIS A 94 5.59 14.47 7.79
N ALA A 95 5.65 14.01 6.55
CA ALA A 95 4.53 14.10 5.60
C ALA A 95 3.30 13.32 6.11
N MET A 96 3.50 12.10 6.62
CA MET A 96 2.43 11.31 7.23
C MET A 96 1.81 12.02 8.43
N LEU A 97 2.62 12.59 9.32
CA LEU A 97 2.14 13.35 10.48
C LEU A 97 1.34 14.60 10.06
N ALA A 98 1.78 15.30 9.02
CA ALA A 98 1.11 16.49 8.51
C ALA A 98 -0.26 16.18 7.87
N ILE A 99 -0.37 15.06 7.13
CA ILE A 99 -1.58 14.70 6.39
C ILE A 99 -2.58 13.90 7.24
N LEU A 100 -2.10 12.96 8.04
CA LEU A 100 -2.94 12.00 8.78
C LEU A 100 -2.99 12.28 10.29
N GLY A 101 -2.11 13.16 10.79
CA GLY A 101 -2.06 13.56 12.19
C GLY A 101 -1.11 12.73 13.06
N PRO A 102 -1.02 13.05 14.37
CA PRO A 102 0.04 12.58 15.26
C PRO A 102 0.04 11.08 15.57
N ARG A 103 -1.04 10.36 15.21
CA ARG A 103 -1.18 8.91 15.45
C ARG A 103 -0.98 8.08 14.17
N ALA A 104 -0.48 8.69 13.10
CA ALA A 104 -0.34 8.05 11.80
C ALA A 104 0.85 7.09 11.71
N ILE A 105 1.86 7.28 12.56
CA ILE A 105 3.09 6.48 12.52
C ILE A 105 2.87 5.17 13.27
N ASN A 106 3.07 4.07 12.57
CA ASN A 106 3.20 2.73 13.14
C ASN A 106 4.56 2.17 12.78
N GLU A 107 5.48 2.11 13.74
CA GLU A 107 6.86 1.64 13.52
C GLU A 107 6.93 0.20 12.99
N GLU A 108 5.96 -0.65 13.34
CA GLU A 108 5.90 -2.03 12.86
C GLU A 108 5.68 -2.13 11.34
N ASN A 109 5.18 -1.07 10.72
CA ASN A 109 4.91 -1.02 9.28
C ASN A 109 6.06 -0.43 8.45
N PHE A 110 7.14 0.04 9.08
CA PHE A 110 8.31 0.53 8.37
C PHE A 110 9.32 -0.60 8.17
N SER A 111 9.68 -0.85 6.91
CA SER A 111 10.78 -1.75 6.55
C SER A 111 12.13 -1.04 6.65
N GLN A 112 13.20 -1.81 6.82
CA GLN A 112 14.55 -1.29 6.69
C GLN A 112 14.89 -1.00 5.21
N TRP A 113 15.88 -0.14 5.00
CA TRP A 113 16.47 0.10 3.69
C TRP A 113 17.22 -1.15 3.21
N GLU A 114 16.85 -1.65 2.03
CA GLU A 114 17.49 -2.81 1.41
C GLU A 114 17.59 -2.60 -0.10
N THR A 115 18.65 -3.15 -0.71
CA THR A 115 18.78 -3.16 -2.18
C THR A 115 17.80 -4.13 -2.84
N ARG A 116 17.22 -5.06 -2.07
CA ARG A 116 16.21 -6.01 -2.53
C ARG A 116 15.04 -6.01 -1.57
N LEU A 117 13.87 -5.57 -2.02
CA LEU A 117 12.69 -5.40 -1.18
C LEU A 117 11.44 -6.01 -1.82
N TYR A 118 10.57 -6.56 -0.97
CA TYR A 118 9.25 -7.03 -1.39
C TYR A 118 8.20 -5.94 -1.10
N ALA A 119 7.71 -5.27 -2.15
CA ALA A 119 6.71 -4.21 -2.06
C ALA A 119 5.63 -4.40 -3.13
N LEU A 120 4.38 -4.05 -2.79
CA LEU A 120 3.23 -4.11 -3.71
C LEU A 120 3.04 -5.49 -4.36
N GLY A 121 3.52 -6.54 -3.70
CA GLY A 121 3.47 -7.87 -4.24
C GLY A 121 4.53 -8.22 -5.29
N LEU A 122 5.56 -7.40 -5.45
CA LEU A 122 6.67 -7.55 -6.38
C LEU A 122 8.00 -7.58 -5.63
N THR A 123 8.99 -8.23 -6.21
CA THR A 123 10.38 -8.16 -5.75
C THR A 123 11.10 -7.08 -6.56
N CYS A 124 11.51 -6.01 -5.90
CA CYS A 124 12.33 -4.94 -6.45
C CYS A 124 13.79 -5.20 -6.06
N ASP A 125 14.70 -5.15 -7.02
CA ASP A 125 16.14 -5.31 -6.80
C ASP A 125 16.88 -4.18 -7.52
N THR A 126 17.44 -3.25 -6.75
CA THR A 126 18.12 -2.06 -7.28
C THR A 126 19.54 -2.37 -7.77
N ALA A 127 20.19 -3.40 -7.22
CA ALA A 127 21.51 -3.84 -7.67
C ALA A 127 21.45 -4.45 -9.07
N ASN A 128 20.45 -5.30 -9.31
CA ASN A 128 20.20 -5.93 -10.61
C ASN A 128 19.30 -5.09 -11.52
N ARG A 129 18.71 -3.99 -11.00
CA ARG A 129 17.78 -3.10 -11.71
C ARG A 129 16.56 -3.85 -12.27
N THR A 130 15.98 -4.74 -11.46
CA THR A 130 14.85 -5.56 -11.85
C THR A 130 13.66 -5.38 -10.94
N VAL A 131 12.46 -5.47 -11.51
CA VAL A 131 11.21 -5.69 -10.78
C VAL A 131 10.60 -6.98 -11.30
N SER A 132 10.33 -7.92 -10.42
CA SER A 132 9.89 -9.27 -10.81
C SER A 132 8.78 -9.80 -9.91
N MET A 133 7.99 -10.71 -10.47
CA MET A 133 6.98 -11.43 -9.70
C MET A 133 7.65 -12.50 -8.83
N PRO A 134 7.32 -12.58 -7.52
CA PRO A 134 7.81 -13.63 -6.66
C PRO A 134 7.52 -15.04 -7.20
N VAL A 135 8.44 -15.97 -6.94
CA VAL A 135 8.37 -17.35 -7.44
C VAL A 135 7.14 -18.08 -6.93
N ASP A 136 6.72 -17.83 -5.69
CA ASP A 136 5.51 -18.40 -5.09
C ASP A 136 4.24 -17.90 -5.77
N LYS A 137 4.18 -16.62 -6.19
CA LYS A 137 3.08 -16.09 -7.00
C LYS A 137 3.03 -16.72 -8.38
N ILE A 138 4.18 -16.87 -9.04
CA ILE A 138 4.28 -17.58 -10.32
C ILE A 138 3.81 -19.03 -10.15
N ALA A 139 4.28 -19.72 -9.10
CA ALA A 139 3.90 -21.10 -8.81
C ALA A 139 2.39 -21.24 -8.56
N LYS A 140 1.79 -20.30 -7.83
CA LYS A 140 0.35 -20.23 -7.57
C LYS A 140 -0.46 -20.04 -8.86
N ALA A 141 -0.02 -19.16 -9.76
CA ALA A 141 -0.66 -18.97 -11.06
C ALA A 141 -0.55 -20.24 -11.92
N LEU A 142 0.63 -20.86 -11.98
CA LEU A 142 0.84 -22.12 -12.70
C LEU A 142 0.00 -23.27 -12.15
N ASP A 143 -0.15 -23.36 -10.82
CA ASP A 143 -1.00 -24.36 -10.18
C ASP A 143 -2.47 -24.19 -10.58
N ARG A 144 -2.97 -22.95 -10.63
CA ARG A 144 -4.34 -22.65 -11.11
C ARG A 144 -4.53 -23.08 -12.57
N VAL A 145 -3.56 -22.81 -13.45
CA VAL A 145 -3.59 -23.28 -14.86
C VAL A 145 -3.66 -24.81 -14.92
N ARG A 146 -2.81 -25.50 -14.16
CA ARG A 146 -2.75 -26.98 -14.15
C ARG A 146 -4.06 -27.58 -13.67
N LYS A 147 -4.64 -27.05 -12.58
CA LYS A 147 -5.94 -27.49 -12.04
C LYS A 147 -7.04 -27.35 -13.07
N LEU A 148 -7.17 -26.18 -13.71
CA LEU A 148 -8.19 -25.95 -14.74
C LEU A 148 -8.01 -26.85 -15.96
N LYS A 149 -6.77 -27.11 -16.39
CA LYS A 149 -6.48 -28.03 -17.51
C LYS A 149 -6.87 -29.48 -17.21
N GLN A 150 -6.79 -29.90 -15.95
CA GLN A 150 -7.15 -31.26 -15.52
C GLN A 150 -8.66 -31.43 -15.27
N SER A 151 -9.38 -30.34 -15.08
CA SER A 151 -10.82 -30.35 -14.82
C SER A 151 -11.63 -30.64 -16.08
N LYS A 152 -12.62 -31.53 -15.98
CA LYS A 152 -13.59 -31.81 -17.06
C LYS A 152 -14.66 -30.74 -17.17
N THR A 153 -14.95 -30.05 -16.08
CA THR A 153 -15.93 -28.97 -15.98
C THR A 153 -15.36 -27.85 -15.11
N VAL A 154 -15.74 -26.61 -15.40
CA VAL A 154 -15.14 -25.41 -14.83
C VAL A 154 -16.22 -24.36 -14.60
N THR A 155 -16.21 -23.70 -13.44
CA THR A 155 -17.18 -22.63 -13.17
C THR A 155 -16.71 -21.31 -13.76
N LYS A 156 -17.64 -20.35 -13.92
CA LYS A 156 -17.28 -18.97 -14.27
C LYS A 156 -16.31 -18.35 -13.25
N SER A 157 -16.48 -18.67 -11.97
CA SER A 157 -15.60 -18.19 -10.89
C SER A 157 -14.18 -18.73 -11.03
N ASP A 158 -14.03 -20.02 -11.40
CA ASP A 158 -12.71 -20.62 -11.62
C ASP A 158 -11.99 -19.94 -12.79
N TRP A 159 -12.71 -19.68 -13.87
CA TRP A 159 -12.19 -18.94 -15.02
C TRP A 159 -11.80 -17.50 -14.68
N GLN A 160 -12.65 -16.76 -13.98
CA GLN A 160 -12.35 -15.38 -13.58
C GLN A 160 -11.16 -15.32 -12.62
N THR A 161 -11.05 -16.28 -11.70
CA THR A 161 -9.90 -16.39 -10.78
C THR A 161 -8.62 -16.66 -11.54
N LEU A 162 -8.65 -17.53 -12.55
CA LEU A 162 -7.48 -17.80 -13.39
C LEU A 162 -7.05 -16.57 -14.19
N LEU A 163 -8.01 -15.88 -14.83
CA LEU A 163 -7.72 -14.69 -15.63
C LEU A 163 -7.17 -13.53 -14.79
N GLY A 164 -7.53 -13.44 -13.52
CA GLY A 164 -7.00 -12.46 -12.58
C GLY A 164 -5.80 -12.92 -11.75
N SER A 165 -5.13 -14.02 -12.15
CA SER A 165 -3.96 -14.58 -11.44
C SER A 165 -2.65 -13.91 -11.81
#